data_AF-A0A6S6UB14-F1
#
_entry.id   AF-A0A6S6UB14-F1
#
_cell.length_a   1.000
_cell.length_b   1.000
_cell.length_c   1.000
_cell.angle_alpha   90.00
_cell.angle_beta   90.00
_cell.angle_gamma   90.00
#
_symmetry.space_group_name_H-M   'P 1'
#
loop_
_entity.id
_entity.type
_entity.pdbx_description
1 polymer ?
#
loop_
_entity_poly.entity_id
_entity_poly.type
_entity_poly.pdbx_seq_one_letter_code
_entity_poly.pdbx_strand_id
1 'polypeptide(L)'
;MTIDSEFIRAFKSDDLERIAEIYDLSHPMAFMGELTEFSHKCLMDNPTSLGTFYDSDVFVFDEAGIKGFVVYKGGIIIWLYIDPEYQRQKIGRRLIEFVMRRLSMIVGILVLKSNQPALSLYSDLGFKVLDEFEFDYQGELLTALSLVSETALQFINKPQR
;
A
#
# COMPACT_ATOMS: atom_id res chain seq x y z
N MET A 1 21.33 -12.60 8.49
CA MET A 1 20.56 -12.36 9.73
C MET A 1 20.20 -10.89 9.71
N THR A 2 18.98 -10.53 9.34
CA THR A 2 18.60 -9.12 9.18
C THR A 2 17.44 -8.82 10.12
N ILE A 3 17.61 -7.77 10.91
CA ILE A 3 16.83 -7.35 12.08
C ILE A 3 15.50 -6.67 11.63
N ASP A 4 14.92 -7.11 10.50
CA ASP A 4 13.97 -6.30 9.72
C ASP A 4 12.52 -6.34 10.22
N SER A 5 12.26 -6.80 11.44
CA SER A 5 10.92 -6.83 12.04
C SER A 5 10.81 -6.13 13.40
N GLU A 6 11.90 -5.56 13.92
CA GLU A 6 11.91 -4.99 15.28
C GLU A 6 10.86 -3.89 15.48
N PHE A 7 10.57 -3.10 14.44
CA PHE A 7 9.65 -1.97 14.49
C PHE A 7 8.33 -2.20 13.74
N ILE A 8 8.09 -3.40 13.21
CA ILE A 8 6.86 -3.68 12.45
C ILE A 8 5.94 -4.55 13.30
N ARG A 9 4.74 -4.04 13.57
CA ARG A 9 3.73 -4.71 14.41
C ARG A 9 2.35 -4.59 13.81
N ALA A 10 1.43 -5.45 14.26
CA ALA A 10 0.03 -5.32 13.91
C ALA A 10 -0.56 -4.03 14.51
N PHE A 11 -1.56 -3.49 13.81
CA PHE A 11 -2.42 -2.40 14.27
C PHE A 11 -3.09 -2.71 15.61
N LYS A 12 -3.28 -1.67 16.42
CA LYS A 12 -4.07 -1.64 17.65
C LYS A 12 -5.02 -0.45 17.61
N SER A 13 -6.15 -0.52 18.32
CA SER A 13 -7.15 0.56 18.38
C SER A 13 -6.56 1.95 18.63
N ASP A 14 -5.58 2.03 19.54
CA ASP A 14 -4.97 3.29 19.98
C ASP A 14 -4.07 3.92 18.90
N ASP A 15 -3.74 3.16 17.85
CA ASP A 15 -2.98 3.67 16.70
C ASP A 15 -3.85 4.46 15.71
N LEU A 16 -5.18 4.35 15.81
CA LEU A 16 -6.12 4.81 14.78
C LEU A 16 -5.95 6.29 14.45
N GLU A 17 -5.86 7.13 15.47
CA GLU A 17 -5.70 8.58 15.31
C GLU A 17 -4.44 8.89 14.48
N ARG A 18 -3.32 8.27 14.85
CA ARG A 18 -2.05 8.47 14.14
C ARG A 18 -2.05 7.90 12.73
N ILE A 19 -2.70 6.77 12.50
CA ILE A 19 -2.86 6.20 11.14
C ILE A 19 -3.73 7.11 10.28
N ALA A 20 -4.81 7.65 10.83
CA ALA A 20 -5.69 8.58 10.13
C ALA A 20 -4.94 9.83 9.70
N GLU A 21 -4.12 10.42 10.58
CA GLU A 21 -3.24 11.55 10.22
C GLU A 21 -2.31 11.19 9.05
N ILE A 22 -1.63 10.04 9.11
CA ILE A 22 -0.72 9.62 8.03
C ILE A 22 -1.47 9.40 6.74
N TYR A 23 -2.66 8.79 6.80
CA TYR A 23 -3.54 8.64 5.64
C TYR A 23 -3.89 10.01 5.06
N ASP A 24 -4.30 10.97 5.88
CA ASP A 24 -4.72 12.28 5.44
C ASP A 24 -3.59 13.09 4.79
N LEU A 25 -2.37 12.92 5.29
CA LEU A 25 -1.17 13.52 4.71
C LEU A 25 -0.72 12.84 3.40
N SER A 26 -0.87 11.51 3.30
CA SER A 26 -0.21 10.72 2.25
C SER A 26 -1.15 10.30 1.11
N HIS A 27 -2.43 10.11 1.38
CA HIS A 27 -3.41 9.67 0.39
C HIS A 27 -3.54 10.64 -0.79
N PRO A 28 -3.63 11.98 -0.59
CA PRO A 28 -3.66 12.93 -1.71
C PRO A 28 -2.43 12.84 -2.61
N MET A 29 -1.27 12.52 -2.03
CA MET A 29 -0.01 12.41 -2.78
C MET A 29 -0.03 11.28 -3.82
N ALA A 30 -0.87 10.25 -3.63
CA ALA A 30 -1.01 9.17 -4.58
C ALA A 30 -1.53 9.64 -5.95
N PHE A 31 -2.23 10.78 -5.98
CA PHE A 31 -2.85 11.36 -7.17
C PHE A 31 -2.05 12.53 -7.76
N MET A 32 -0.86 12.86 -7.23
CA MET A 32 -0.06 14.02 -7.72
C MET A 32 0.35 13.92 -9.19
N GLY A 33 0.33 12.73 -9.78
CA GLY A 33 0.60 12.53 -11.21
C GLY A 33 -0.64 12.68 -12.10
N GLU A 34 -1.82 12.83 -11.52
CA GLU A 34 -3.07 13.04 -12.27
C GLU A 34 -3.22 14.52 -12.66
N LEU A 35 -3.96 14.77 -13.73
CA LEU A 35 -4.22 16.13 -14.22
C LEU A 35 -5.28 16.87 -13.38
N THR A 36 -6.15 16.11 -12.72
CA THR A 36 -7.26 16.62 -11.93
C THR A 36 -6.91 16.57 -10.44
N GLU A 37 -7.20 17.66 -9.72
CA GLU A 37 -7.15 17.68 -8.27
C GLU A 37 -8.41 17.03 -7.70
N PHE A 38 -8.23 16.06 -6.82
CA PHE A 38 -9.34 15.36 -6.18
C PHE A 38 -9.64 15.93 -4.80
N SER A 39 -10.93 15.94 -4.44
CA SER A 39 -11.32 16.31 -3.08
C SER A 39 -10.87 15.21 -2.13
N HIS A 40 -9.98 15.56 -1.18
CA HIS A 40 -9.58 14.64 -0.12
C HIS A 40 -10.68 14.54 0.94
N LYS A 41 -11.00 13.31 1.34
CA LYS A 41 -11.86 13.04 2.49
C LYS A 41 -11.01 12.38 3.56
N CYS A 42 -11.03 12.97 4.76
CA CYS A 42 -10.27 12.43 5.87
C CYS A 42 -10.70 11.00 6.20
N LEU A 43 -9.77 10.15 6.64
CA LEU A 43 -10.08 8.73 6.90
C LEU A 43 -11.25 8.57 7.87
N MET A 44 -11.26 9.38 8.94
CA MET A 44 -12.27 9.32 10.00
C MET A 44 -13.67 9.77 9.53
N ASP A 45 -13.72 10.60 8.49
CA ASP A 45 -14.96 11.13 7.91
C ASP A 45 -15.40 10.37 6.64
N ASN A 46 -14.74 9.25 6.33
CA ASN A 46 -15.00 8.44 5.15
C ASN A 46 -15.38 7.00 5.54
N PRO A 47 -16.69 6.71 5.76
CA PRO A 47 -17.16 5.39 6.20
C PRO A 47 -16.75 4.24 5.29
N THR A 48 -16.65 4.47 3.98
CA THR A 48 -16.25 3.44 3.01
C THR A 48 -14.77 3.08 3.15
N SER A 49 -13.89 4.09 3.23
CA SER A 49 -12.46 3.89 3.49
C SER A 49 -12.23 3.25 4.85
N LEU A 50 -12.94 3.74 5.88
CA LEU A 50 -12.83 3.22 7.25
C LEU A 50 -13.31 1.77 7.35
N GLY A 51 -14.42 1.43 6.68
CA GLY A 51 -14.90 0.04 6.58
C GLY A 51 -13.89 -0.87 5.88
N THR A 52 -13.25 -0.39 4.80
CA THR A 52 -12.20 -1.13 4.10
C THR A 52 -10.97 -1.36 4.98
N PHE A 53 -10.57 -0.34 5.75
CA PHE A 53 -9.47 -0.41 6.70
C PHE A 53 -9.72 -1.47 7.78
N TYR A 54 -10.91 -1.48 8.40
CA TYR A 54 -11.25 -2.45 9.45
C TYR A 54 -11.45 -3.88 8.93
N ASP A 55 -11.79 -4.06 7.66
CA ASP A 55 -11.94 -5.36 7.00
C ASP A 55 -10.62 -5.86 6.36
N SER A 56 -9.47 -5.39 6.87
CA SER A 56 -8.14 -5.69 6.33
C SER A 56 -7.12 -5.99 7.42
N ASP A 57 -6.04 -6.68 7.05
CA ASP A 57 -4.86 -6.82 7.89
C ASP A 57 -4.02 -5.55 7.82
N VAL A 58 -3.80 -4.90 8.96
CA VAL A 58 -3.03 -3.65 9.03
C VAL A 58 -1.76 -3.85 9.85
N PHE A 59 -0.63 -3.43 9.27
CA PHE A 59 0.65 -3.40 9.96
C PHE A 59 1.24 -1.99 9.95
N VAL A 60 1.82 -1.60 11.06
CA VAL A 60 2.44 -0.28 11.26
C VAL A 60 3.95 -0.41 11.40
N PHE A 61 4.67 0.60 10.94
CA PHE A 61 6.06 0.82 11.27
C PHE A 61 6.14 1.81 12.44
N ASP A 62 6.52 1.31 13.61
CA ASP A 62 6.56 2.02 14.88
C ASP A 62 7.98 2.02 15.45
N GLU A 63 8.68 3.13 15.25
CA GLU A 63 10.03 3.35 15.75
C GLU A 63 10.03 4.65 16.56
N ALA A 64 9.71 4.51 17.84
CA ALA A 64 9.40 5.63 18.76
C ALA A 64 8.24 6.51 18.24
N GLY A 65 7.20 5.87 17.70
CA GLY A 65 6.08 6.51 17.04
C GLY A 65 5.81 5.92 15.66
N ILE A 66 4.55 5.93 15.25
CA ILE A 66 4.13 5.40 13.94
C ILE A 66 4.54 6.39 12.84
N LYS A 67 5.31 5.89 11.87
CA LYS A 67 5.82 6.65 10.72
C LYS A 67 5.22 6.20 9.39
N GLY A 68 4.50 5.09 9.39
CA GLY A 68 3.85 4.57 8.19
C GLY A 68 3.13 3.27 8.47
N PHE A 69 2.29 2.87 7.53
CA PHE A 69 1.50 1.65 7.64
C PHE A 69 1.25 1.02 6.27
N VAL A 70 0.87 -0.25 6.30
CA VAL A 70 0.46 -1.03 5.14
C VAL A 70 -0.86 -1.72 5.45
N VAL A 71 -1.77 -1.70 4.49
CA VAL A 71 -3.07 -2.38 4.56
C VAL A 71 -3.09 -3.48 3.51
N TYR A 72 -3.32 -4.70 3.97
CA TYR A 72 -3.34 -5.91 3.18
C TYR A 72 -4.72 -6.56 3.26
N LYS A 73 -5.29 -6.90 2.11
CA LYS A 73 -6.60 -7.54 2.03
C LYS A 73 -6.58 -8.65 0.98
N GLY A 74 -6.85 -9.88 1.41
CA GLY A 74 -7.12 -11.01 0.52
C GLY A 74 -6.05 -11.28 -0.55
N GLY A 75 -4.76 -11.14 -0.24
CA GLY A 75 -3.69 -11.31 -1.23
C GLY A 75 -3.07 -9.99 -1.73
N ILE A 76 -3.70 -8.85 -1.46
CA ILE A 76 -3.37 -7.58 -2.12
C ILE A 76 -3.01 -6.52 -1.09
N ILE A 77 -1.86 -5.86 -1.26
CA ILE A 77 -1.59 -4.58 -0.60
C ILE A 77 -2.43 -3.52 -1.31
N ILE A 78 -3.40 -2.99 -0.59
CA ILE A 78 -4.31 -1.97 -1.11
C ILE A 78 -3.85 -0.57 -0.73
N TRP A 79 -3.23 -0.39 0.45
CA TRP A 79 -2.63 0.89 0.86
C TRP A 79 -1.23 0.70 1.41
N LEU A 80 -0.34 1.63 1.04
CA LEU A 80 0.99 1.78 1.62
C LEU A 80 1.28 3.26 1.77
N TYR A 81 1.22 3.75 3.01
CA TYR A 81 1.39 5.18 3.29
C TYR A 81 2.47 5.39 4.34
N ILE A 82 3.40 6.27 4.00
CA ILE A 82 4.49 6.71 4.85
C ILE A 82 4.31 8.19 5.07
N ASP A 83 4.37 8.61 6.34
CA ASP A 83 4.34 10.01 6.71
C ASP A 83 5.38 10.78 5.86
N PRO A 84 4.99 11.89 5.20
CA PRO A 84 5.87 12.65 4.32
C PRO A 84 7.23 13.02 4.94
N GLU A 85 7.30 13.30 6.24
CA GLU A 85 8.55 13.65 6.93
C GLU A 85 9.52 12.45 7.02
N TYR A 86 9.00 11.23 6.93
CA TYR A 86 9.76 9.98 7.08
C TYR A 86 9.91 9.21 5.76
N GLN A 87 9.48 9.79 4.64
CA GLN A 87 9.69 9.21 3.31
C GLN A 87 11.18 9.16 2.92
N ARG A 88 11.50 8.33 1.93
CA ARG A 88 12.87 8.05 1.44
C ARG A 88 13.83 7.44 2.47
N GLN A 89 13.33 6.99 3.62
CA GLN A 89 14.08 6.26 4.65
C GLN A 89 13.89 4.73 4.55
N LYS A 90 13.49 4.23 3.37
CA LYS A 90 13.21 2.81 3.10
C LYS A 90 12.12 2.17 3.97
N ILE A 91 11.29 2.95 4.66
CA ILE A 91 10.21 2.45 5.51
C ILE A 91 9.18 1.64 4.69
N GLY A 92 8.71 2.19 3.56
CA GLY A 92 7.77 1.49 2.67
C GLY A 92 8.31 0.15 2.18
N ARG A 93 9.59 0.10 1.82
CA ARG A 93 10.28 -1.15 1.47
C ARG A 93 10.24 -2.17 2.60
N ARG A 94 10.56 -1.77 3.83
CA ARG A 94 10.56 -2.67 5.00
C ARG A 94 9.16 -3.22 5.28
N LEU A 95 8.12 -2.41 5.15
CA LEU A 95 6.72 -2.84 5.30
C LEU A 95 6.32 -3.88 4.24
N ILE A 96 6.63 -3.64 2.96
CA ILE A 96 6.34 -4.60 1.88
C ILE A 96 7.09 -5.91 2.10
N GLU A 97 8.40 -5.85 2.36
CA GLU A 97 9.22 -7.04 2.61
C GLU A 97 8.70 -7.83 3.82
N PHE A 98 8.22 -7.15 4.87
CA PHE A 98 7.57 -7.80 6.01
C PHE A 98 6.30 -8.55 5.59
N VAL A 99 5.40 -7.89 4.85
CA VAL A 99 4.15 -8.51 4.35
C VAL A 99 4.46 -9.73 3.47
N MET A 100 5.42 -9.60 2.54
CA MET A 100 5.86 -10.68 1.66
C MET A 100 6.41 -11.90 2.42
N ARG A 101 7.19 -11.66 3.49
CA ARG A 101 7.73 -12.74 4.34
C ARG A 101 6.65 -13.41 5.20
N ARG A 102 5.71 -12.62 5.74
CA ARG A 102 4.72 -13.09 6.70
C ARG A 102 3.58 -13.89 6.06
N LEU A 103 3.17 -13.53 4.83
CA LEU A 103 1.93 -14.01 4.22
C LEU A 103 2.11 -14.97 3.03
N SER A 104 3.31 -15.53 2.88
CA SER A 104 3.58 -16.62 1.92
C SER A 104 3.19 -16.31 0.46
N MET A 105 4.01 -15.45 -0.16
CA MET A 105 4.41 -15.44 -1.58
C MET A 105 3.45 -15.00 -2.70
N ILE A 106 2.16 -14.76 -2.48
CA ILE A 106 1.33 -14.07 -3.49
C ILE A 106 0.85 -12.74 -2.92
N VAL A 107 1.66 -11.72 -3.13
CA VAL A 107 1.31 -10.34 -2.84
C VAL A 107 1.06 -9.65 -4.17
N GLY A 108 -0.20 -9.24 -4.37
CA GLY A 108 -0.57 -8.26 -5.37
C GLY A 108 -0.45 -6.84 -4.81
N ILE A 109 -0.31 -5.84 -5.68
CA ILE A 109 -0.37 -4.42 -5.33
C ILE A 109 -1.27 -3.73 -6.35
N LEU A 110 -2.18 -2.88 -5.87
CA LEU A 110 -2.90 -1.94 -6.72
C LEU A 110 -2.25 -0.56 -6.60
N VAL A 111 -2.01 0.09 -7.75
CA VAL A 111 -1.37 1.41 -7.78
C VAL A 111 -1.88 2.21 -8.97
N LEU A 112 -2.06 3.52 -8.81
CA LEU A 112 -2.32 4.42 -9.93
C LEU A 112 -1.14 4.41 -10.91
N LYS A 113 -1.41 4.32 -12.21
CA LYS A 113 -0.39 4.35 -13.26
C LYS A 113 0.43 5.64 -13.25
N SER A 114 -0.16 6.74 -12.79
CA SER A 114 0.48 8.04 -12.63
C SER A 114 1.44 8.12 -11.42
N ASN A 115 1.35 7.19 -10.45
CA ASN A 115 2.15 7.20 -9.23
C ASN A 115 3.56 6.62 -9.46
N GLN A 116 4.39 7.37 -10.19
CA GLN A 116 5.77 6.99 -10.55
C GLN A 116 6.66 6.68 -9.33
N PRO A 117 6.59 7.42 -8.20
CA PRO A 117 7.38 7.07 -7.02
C PRO A 117 7.07 5.67 -6.47
N ALA A 118 5.78 5.30 -6.39
CA ALA A 118 5.37 3.98 -5.93
C ALA A 118 5.77 2.88 -6.93
N LEU A 119 5.58 3.13 -8.23
CA LEU A 119 5.98 2.19 -9.29
C LEU A 119 7.48 1.89 -9.27
N SER A 120 8.31 2.91 -9.05
CA SER A 120 9.76 2.75 -8.90
C SER A 120 10.10 1.84 -7.71
N LEU A 121 9.51 2.10 -6.53
CA LEU A 121 9.68 1.26 -5.34
C LEU A 121 9.26 -0.20 -5.59
N TYR A 122 8.11 -0.43 -6.22
CA TYR A 122 7.59 -1.77 -6.46
C TYR A 122 8.44 -2.52 -7.49
N SER A 123 8.87 -1.85 -8.56
CA SER A 123 9.79 -2.42 -9.55
C SER A 123 11.12 -2.83 -8.93
N ASP A 124 11.69 -1.99 -8.05
CA ASP A 124 12.92 -2.29 -7.30
C ASP A 124 12.78 -3.50 -6.36
N LEU A 125 11.56 -3.81 -5.95
CA LEU A 125 11.22 -4.99 -5.14
C LEU A 125 10.85 -6.22 -5.99
N GLY A 126 11.00 -6.14 -7.32
CA GLY A 126 10.75 -7.26 -8.23
C GLY A 126 9.29 -7.48 -8.58
N PHE A 127 8.40 -6.53 -8.26
CA PHE A 127 7.03 -6.60 -8.75
C PHE A 127 6.99 -6.35 -10.26
N LYS A 128 6.06 -7.03 -10.94
CA LYS A 128 5.79 -6.87 -12.36
C LYS A 128 4.33 -6.51 -12.57
N VAL A 129 4.05 -5.73 -13.59
CA VAL A 129 2.67 -5.43 -14.01
C VAL A 129 2.04 -6.73 -14.51
N LEU A 130 0.90 -7.07 -13.92
CA LEU A 130 0.04 -8.20 -14.33
C LEU A 130 -1.09 -7.71 -15.23
N ASP A 131 -1.70 -6.59 -14.86
CA ASP A 131 -2.88 -6.06 -15.54
C ASP A 131 -2.94 -4.53 -15.42
N GLU A 132 -3.69 -3.92 -16.33
CA GLU A 132 -4.00 -2.49 -16.38
C GLU A 132 -5.50 -2.32 -16.61
N PHE A 133 -6.15 -1.50 -15.79
CA PHE A 133 -7.57 -1.27 -15.88
C PHE A 133 -7.93 0.17 -15.54
N GLU A 134 -9.08 0.61 -16.06
CA GLU A 134 -9.63 1.93 -15.80
C GLU A 134 -10.78 1.84 -14.79
N PHE A 135 -10.95 2.90 -14.00
CA PHE A 135 -12.03 3.01 -13.03
C PHE A 135 -12.42 4.47 -12.83
N ASP A 136 -13.69 4.72 -12.47
CA ASP A 136 -14.15 6.05 -12.11
C ASP A 136 -13.71 6.40 -10.68
N TYR A 137 -13.12 7.59 -10.53
CA TYR A 137 -12.83 8.19 -9.25
C TYR A 137 -13.27 9.66 -9.25
N GLN A 138 -14.33 9.95 -8.48
CA GLN A 138 -14.95 11.28 -8.39
C GLN A 138 -15.39 11.85 -9.74
N GLY A 139 -15.83 11.00 -10.68
CA GLY A 139 -16.26 11.42 -12.01
C GLY A 139 -15.14 11.54 -13.04
N GLU A 140 -13.90 11.20 -12.66
CA GLU A 140 -12.76 11.13 -13.56
C GLU A 140 -12.36 9.67 -13.81
N LEU A 141 -12.05 9.35 -15.07
CA LEU A 141 -11.56 8.02 -15.43
C LEU A 141 -10.06 7.92 -15.17
N LEU A 142 -9.67 7.13 -14.18
CA LEU A 142 -8.28 6.90 -13.80
C LEU A 142 -7.80 5.52 -14.25
N THR A 143 -6.49 5.40 -14.49
CA THR A 143 -5.85 4.12 -14.81
C THR A 143 -5.08 3.58 -13.61
N ALA A 144 -5.41 2.35 -13.19
CA ALA A 144 -4.66 1.60 -12.19
C ALA A 144 -3.93 0.41 -12.82
N LEU A 145 -2.83 0.02 -12.18
CA LEU A 145 -2.07 -1.18 -12.48
C LEU A 145 -2.23 -2.18 -11.32
N SER A 146 -2.46 -3.44 -11.69
CA SER A 146 -2.29 -4.59 -10.80
C SER A 146 -0.87 -5.12 -10.97
N LEU A 147 -0.10 -5.12 -9.89
CA LEU A 147 1.26 -5.64 -9.86
C LEU A 147 1.30 -6.92 -9.03
N VAL A 148 2.22 -7.80 -9.36
CA VAL A 148 2.38 -9.10 -8.70
C VAL A 148 3.86 -9.36 -8.47
N SER A 149 4.19 -9.99 -7.34
CA SER A 149 5.58 -10.38 -7.07
C SER A 149 6.06 -11.42 -8.10
N GLU A 150 7.35 -11.37 -8.46
CA GLU A 150 7.92 -12.35 -9.41
C GLU A 150 7.76 -13.80 -8.92
N THR A 151 7.84 -14.03 -7.61
CA THR A 151 7.59 -15.34 -7.00
C THR A 151 6.17 -15.82 -7.27
N ALA A 152 5.17 -14.94 -7.19
CA ALA A 152 3.78 -15.28 -7.46
C ALA A 152 3.49 -15.58 -8.93
N LEU A 153 4.12 -14.87 -9.87
CA LEU A 153 4.00 -15.14 -11.30
C LEU A 153 4.40 -16.57 -11.68
N GLN A 154 5.41 -17.11 -11.00
CA GLN A 154 5.85 -18.50 -11.21
C GLN A 154 4.81 -19.54 -10.77
N PHE A 155 3.88 -19.18 -9.88
CA PHE A 155 2.75 -20.04 -9.49
C PHE A 155 1.55 -19.85 -10.41
N ILE A 156 1.27 -18.62 -10.86
CA ILE A 156 0.15 -18.32 -11.78
C ILE A 156 0.39 -18.96 -13.16
N ASN A 157 1.63 -18.94 -13.66
CA ASN A 157 1.98 -19.46 -14.98
C ASN A 157 2.27 -20.98 -15.01
N LYS A 158 2.12 -21.71 -13.90
CA LYS A 158 2.24 -23.17 -13.93
C LYS A 158 0.95 -23.76 -14.51
N PRO A 159 1.02 -24.61 -15.56
CA PRO A 159 -0.15 -25.35 -15.99
C PRO A 159 -0.66 -26.19 -14.82
N GLN A 160 -1.94 -26.03 -14.47
CA GLN A 160 -2.59 -26.89 -13.50
C GLN A 160 -2.51 -28.32 -14.06
N ARG A 161 -1.78 -29.20 -13.36
CA ARG A 161 -1.75 -30.63 -13.64
C ARG A 161 -2.91 -31.32 -12.94
#